data_AF-B3QQK7-F1
#
_entry.id   AF-B3QQK7-F1
#
_cell.length_a   1.000
_cell.length_b   1.000
_cell.length_c   1.000
_cell.angle_alpha   90.00
_cell.angle_beta   90.00
_cell.angle_gamma   90.00
#
_symmetry.space_group_name_H-M   'P 1'
#
loop_
_entity.id
_entity.type
_entity.pdbx_description
1 polymer ?
#
loop_
_entity_poly.entity_id
_entity_poly.type
_entity_poly.pdbx_seq_one_letter_code
_entity_poly.pdbx_strand_id
1 'polypeptide(L)'
;MVKDECDIIELFVRINLRFVDRMFLIDNQSSDGTIAIIQRMQKEGLPVTLWHDNSVDYQQSLVSTNAIRKIFEEYQPEWIVPLDADEFLTENGREFRAELESIPENHCGMLQWRTFVPLSVDYASLENPLWHNFRQRAKETTQFSKVVIPAALATNSKLSPGNHHLLTADNRRIPTVPLTTTLAHVPVRSSEQIVAKSIIGSIKHQITWNRLNNEGFHKEIMAETVRNCNYRLDIQQLQELAFTYSQRPGKEVIREIDNTIHLGTKNDCIQYRELAVINIIERFDSFMQELGNALQQENAHAQIKQAVAYETRDLLAALEEKEKEIRFFRKTAIGKAISYLAGKKFLRKFSNK
;
A
#
# COMPACT_ATOMS: atom_id res chain seq x y z
N MET A 1 6.92 3.00 0.27
CA MET A 1 5.72 3.84 0.55
C MET A 1 5.72 4.16 2.02
N VAL A 2 5.17 5.31 2.43
CA VAL A 2 5.18 5.79 3.81
C VAL A 2 3.77 6.24 4.19
N LYS A 3 3.31 5.92 5.40
CA LYS A 3 2.05 6.41 5.99
C LYS A 3 2.22 6.54 7.50
N ASP A 4 2.20 7.77 8.00
CA ASP A 4 2.18 8.07 9.43
C ASP A 4 3.36 7.44 10.21
N GLU A 5 4.58 7.73 9.76
CA GLU A 5 5.85 7.19 10.29
C GLU A 5 6.72 8.31 10.90
N CYS A 6 6.10 9.36 11.46
CA CYS A 6 6.81 10.54 11.94
C CYS A 6 7.87 10.22 13.00
N ASP A 7 7.68 9.16 13.77
CA ASP A 7 8.54 8.71 14.86
C ASP A 7 9.83 8.02 14.39
N ILE A 8 9.92 7.64 13.11
CA ILE A 8 11.03 6.84 12.57
C ILE A 8 11.58 7.37 11.24
N ILE A 9 10.79 8.11 10.46
CA ILE A 9 11.11 8.48 9.08
C ILE A 9 12.42 9.27 8.94
N GLU A 10 12.77 10.10 9.93
CA GLU A 10 14.05 10.83 9.93
C GLU A 10 15.24 9.86 10.00
N LEU A 11 15.22 8.94 10.96
CA LEU A 11 16.28 7.94 11.12
C LEU A 11 16.33 7.01 9.91
N PHE A 12 15.17 6.59 9.40
CA PHE A 12 15.07 5.78 8.19
C PHE A 12 15.82 6.42 7.01
N VAL A 13 15.59 7.71 6.76
CA VAL A 13 16.28 8.44 5.69
C VAL A 13 17.77 8.58 5.97
N ARG A 14 18.14 9.10 7.15
CA ARG A 14 19.55 9.42 7.46
C ARG A 14 20.44 8.19 7.49
N ILE A 15 19.95 7.06 8.01
CA ILE A 15 20.72 5.82 8.10
C ILE A 15 20.82 5.15 6.73
N ASN A 16 19.72 5.03 5.98
CA ASN A 16 19.75 4.35 4.68
C ASN A 16 20.53 5.15 3.62
N LEU A 17 20.58 6.48 3.70
CA LEU A 17 21.40 7.32 2.81
C LEU A 17 22.92 7.10 2.95
N ARG A 18 23.38 6.32 3.93
CA ARG A 18 24.76 5.83 3.99
C ARG A 18 25.07 4.78 2.92
N PHE A 19 24.03 4.14 2.39
CA PHE A 19 24.10 3.00 1.48
C PHE A 19 23.61 3.31 0.06
N VAL A 20 22.81 4.36 -0.09
CA VAL A 20 22.15 4.72 -1.37
C VAL A 20 22.35 6.20 -1.68
N ASP A 21 22.46 6.53 -2.96
CA ASP A 21 22.73 7.89 -3.41
C ASP A 21 21.52 8.84 -3.28
N ARG A 22 20.30 8.29 -3.33
CA ARG A 22 19.04 9.04 -3.30
C ARG A 22 17.88 8.17 -2.82
N MET A 23 16.93 8.80 -2.13
CA MET A 23 15.68 8.14 -1.71
C MET A 23 14.45 8.79 -2.33
N PHE A 24 13.53 7.95 -2.82
CA PHE A 24 12.21 8.36 -3.28
C PHE A 24 11.17 7.90 -2.25
N LEU A 25 10.56 8.84 -1.56
CA LEU A 25 9.54 8.58 -0.55
C LEU A 25 8.17 8.82 -1.17
N ILE A 26 7.35 7.76 -1.21
CA ILE A 26 5.98 7.83 -1.72
C ILE A 26 5.06 7.90 -0.51
N ASP A 27 4.63 9.10 -0.17
CA ASP A 27 3.70 9.36 0.92
C ASP A 27 2.27 8.97 0.51
N ASN A 28 1.63 8.16 1.35
CA ASN A 28 0.26 7.71 1.18
C ASN A 28 -0.69 8.55 2.05
N GLN A 29 -0.63 9.88 1.86
CA GLN A 29 -1.48 10.86 2.54
C GLN A 29 -1.25 10.89 4.07
N SER A 30 0.00 10.89 4.55
CA SER A 30 0.26 10.92 6.00
C SER A 30 -0.42 12.13 6.66
N SER A 31 -0.98 11.92 7.85
CA SER A 31 -1.71 12.93 8.61
C SER A 31 -0.96 13.40 9.87
N ASP A 32 0.31 13.05 9.99
CA ASP A 32 1.17 13.40 11.12
C ASP A 32 2.42 14.19 10.66
N GLY A 33 3.41 14.31 11.54
CA GLY A 33 4.67 15.02 11.26
C GLY A 33 5.51 14.46 10.11
N THR A 34 5.17 13.30 9.51
CA THR A 34 5.97 12.61 8.49
C THR A 34 6.34 13.52 7.32
N ILE A 35 5.36 14.18 6.70
CA ILE A 35 5.59 15.04 5.52
C ILE A 35 6.47 16.24 5.90
N ALA A 36 6.19 16.85 7.06
CA ALA A 36 6.95 18.00 7.54
C ALA A 36 8.43 17.64 7.82
N ILE A 37 8.69 16.46 8.38
CA ILE A 37 10.05 15.93 8.61
C ILE A 37 10.77 15.73 7.27
N ILE A 38 10.12 15.08 6.30
CA ILE A 38 10.71 14.86 4.97
C ILE A 38 11.06 16.19 4.31
N GLN A 39 10.15 17.16 4.34
CA GLN A 39 10.38 18.49 3.76
C GLN A 39 11.53 19.25 4.45
N ARG A 40 11.75 19.06 5.75
CA ARG A 40 12.91 19.63 6.44
C ARG A 40 14.22 18.98 6.00
N MET A 41 14.25 17.65 5.85
CA MET A 41 15.42 16.95 5.30
C MET A 41 15.72 17.40 3.86
N GLN A 42 14.70 17.66 3.04
CA GLN A 42 14.89 18.26 1.71
C GLN A 42 15.51 19.66 1.78
N LYS A 43 15.06 20.50 2.72
CA LYS A 43 15.64 21.85 2.95
C LYS A 43 17.07 21.81 3.48
N GLU A 44 17.43 20.78 4.25
CA GLU A 44 18.83 20.52 4.65
C GLU A 44 19.73 20.11 3.47
N GLY A 45 19.13 19.73 2.33
CA GLY A 45 19.86 19.30 1.15
C GLY A 45 20.10 17.79 1.07
N LEU A 46 19.42 16.98 1.88
CA LEU A 46 19.48 15.52 1.74
C LEU A 46 18.88 15.11 0.38
N PRO A 47 19.45 14.09 -0.31
CA PRO A 47 18.99 13.65 -1.63
C PRO A 47 17.69 12.84 -1.52
N VAL A 48 16.60 13.51 -1.19
CA VAL A 48 15.27 12.94 -0.98
C VAL A 48 14.26 13.59 -1.91
N THR A 49 13.51 12.74 -2.61
CA THR A 49 12.38 13.16 -3.45
C THR A 49 11.09 12.66 -2.81
N LEU A 50 10.16 13.58 -2.53
CA LEU A 50 8.82 13.26 -2.01
C LEU A 50 7.81 13.21 -3.15
N TRP A 51 7.10 12.09 -3.27
CA TRP A 51 5.94 11.91 -4.14
C TRP A 51 4.70 11.63 -3.30
N HIS A 52 3.53 12.04 -3.79
CA HIS A 52 2.26 11.78 -3.13
C HIS A 52 1.44 10.77 -3.92
N ASP A 53 0.97 9.74 -3.24
CA ASP A 53 -0.02 8.79 -3.74
C ASP A 53 -1.39 9.15 -3.17
N ASN A 54 -2.26 9.66 -4.03
CA ASN A 54 -3.64 10.05 -3.69
C ASN A 54 -4.65 8.96 -4.10
N SER A 55 -4.19 7.73 -4.36
CA SER A 55 -5.08 6.63 -4.70
C SER A 55 -5.98 6.27 -3.49
N VAL A 56 -7.26 6.03 -3.77
CA VAL A 56 -8.27 5.69 -2.75
C VAL A 56 -8.13 4.22 -2.32
N ASP A 57 -7.73 3.35 -3.25
CA ASP A 57 -7.51 1.93 -3.00
C ASP A 57 -6.04 1.66 -2.69
N TYR A 58 -5.77 1.00 -1.55
CA TYR A 58 -4.41 0.60 -1.19
C TYR A 58 -3.91 -0.53 -2.11
N GLN A 59 -3.27 -0.15 -3.22
CA GLN A 59 -2.65 -1.07 -4.18
C GLN A 59 -1.12 -0.96 -4.13
N GLN A 60 -0.52 -1.28 -2.98
CA GLN A 60 0.92 -1.15 -2.75
C GLN A 60 1.78 -1.70 -3.90
N SER A 61 1.48 -2.90 -4.39
CA SER A 61 2.23 -3.54 -5.47
C SER A 61 2.15 -2.75 -6.78
N LEU A 62 0.98 -2.19 -7.11
CA LEU A 62 0.80 -1.36 -8.31
C LEU A 62 1.56 -0.04 -8.17
N VAL A 63 1.38 0.64 -7.03
CA VAL A 63 2.02 1.94 -6.76
C VAL A 63 3.53 1.80 -6.75
N SER A 64 4.08 0.82 -6.04
CA SER A 64 5.52 0.55 -6.02
C SER A 64 6.05 0.16 -7.41
N THR A 65 5.32 -0.66 -8.16
CA THR A 65 5.74 -1.02 -9.54
C THR A 65 5.79 0.21 -10.45
N ASN A 66 4.78 1.07 -10.40
CA ASN A 66 4.74 2.29 -11.20
C ASN A 66 5.84 3.27 -10.78
N ALA A 67 6.09 3.40 -9.48
CA ALA A 67 7.17 4.25 -8.97
C ALA A 67 8.55 3.76 -9.44
N ILE A 68 8.83 2.47 -9.37
CA ILE A 68 10.09 1.89 -9.82
C ILE A 68 10.33 2.15 -11.31
N ARG A 69 9.28 2.01 -12.14
CA ARG A 69 9.36 2.33 -13.58
C ARG A 69 9.63 3.81 -13.82
N LYS A 70 8.90 4.68 -13.12
CA LYS A 70 9.09 6.14 -13.21
C LYS A 70 10.51 6.55 -12.79
N ILE A 71 11.02 6.00 -11.69
CA ILE A 71 12.40 6.25 -11.23
C ILE A 71 13.40 5.82 -12.30
N PHE A 72 13.18 4.65 -12.91
CA PHE A 72 14.05 4.16 -13.98
C PHE A 72 14.04 5.09 -15.21
N GLU A 73 12.86 5.49 -15.67
CA GLU A 73 12.67 6.36 -16.84
C GLU A 73 13.29 7.76 -16.63
N GLU A 74 13.14 8.34 -15.44
CA GLU A 74 13.57 9.72 -15.16
C GLU A 74 15.03 9.83 -14.69
N TYR A 75 15.55 8.83 -13.96
CA TYR A 75 16.85 8.93 -13.27
C TYR A 75 17.87 7.87 -13.67
N GLN A 76 17.45 6.80 -14.35
CA GLN A 76 18.32 5.72 -14.82
C GLN A 76 19.33 5.22 -13.76
N PRO A 77 18.89 4.89 -12.53
CA PRO A 77 19.79 4.35 -11.52
C PRO A 77 20.37 3.01 -11.98
N GLU A 78 21.44 2.53 -11.35
CA GLU A 78 21.95 1.18 -11.59
C GLU A 78 21.14 0.12 -10.82
N TRP A 79 20.71 0.48 -9.61
CA TRP A 79 20.02 -0.39 -8.66
C TRP A 79 18.87 0.33 -7.98
N ILE A 80 17.83 -0.44 -7.62
CA ILE A 80 16.65 0.06 -6.90
C ILE A 80 16.41 -0.83 -5.69
N VAL A 81 16.32 -0.21 -4.51
CA VAL A 81 16.14 -0.89 -3.22
C VAL A 81 14.78 -0.50 -2.62
N PRO A 82 13.71 -1.30 -2.84
CA PRO A 82 12.38 -1.01 -2.32
C PRO A 82 12.26 -1.35 -0.82
N LEU A 83 12.20 -0.32 0.03
CA LEU A 83 12.11 -0.43 1.49
C LEU A 83 10.79 0.09 2.04
N ASP A 84 10.35 -0.51 3.15
CA ASP A 84 9.34 0.05 4.05
C ASP A 84 10.01 0.98 5.09
N ALA A 85 9.26 1.94 5.66
CA ALA A 85 9.83 2.99 6.53
C ALA A 85 10.40 2.50 7.86
N ASP A 86 10.12 1.24 8.22
CA ASP A 86 10.63 0.55 9.40
C ASP A 86 11.81 -0.39 9.09
N GLU A 87 12.42 -0.25 7.90
CA GLU A 87 13.47 -1.12 7.38
C GLU A 87 14.80 -0.38 7.12
N PHE A 88 15.90 -0.94 7.62
CA PHE A 88 17.22 -0.32 7.62
C PHE A 88 18.26 -1.26 7.04
N LEU A 89 19.01 -0.79 6.04
CA LEU A 89 20.16 -1.51 5.52
C LEU A 89 21.24 -1.60 6.60
N THR A 90 21.81 -2.79 6.76
CA THR A 90 22.90 -3.05 7.71
C THR A 90 24.03 -3.82 7.04
N GLU A 91 25.26 -3.32 7.18
CA GLU A 91 26.44 -3.99 6.66
C GLU A 91 26.82 -5.20 7.50
N ASN A 92 27.38 -6.22 6.84
CA ASN A 92 27.97 -7.37 7.52
C ASN A 92 29.26 -7.84 6.82
N GLY A 93 30.24 -6.93 6.71
CA GLY A 93 31.63 -7.26 6.35
C GLY A 93 32.04 -7.01 4.89
N ARG A 94 31.10 -6.83 3.95
CA ARG A 94 31.38 -6.40 2.57
C ARG A 94 30.65 -5.10 2.29
N GLU A 95 31.28 -4.23 1.50
CA GLU A 95 30.64 -3.00 1.03
C GLU A 95 29.43 -3.34 0.17
N PHE A 96 28.28 -2.72 0.45
CA PHE A 96 27.02 -3.02 -0.22
C PHE A 96 27.14 -2.89 -1.75
N ARG A 97 27.83 -1.86 -2.26
CA ARG A 97 28.02 -1.66 -3.70
C ARG A 97 28.75 -2.82 -4.37
N ALA A 98 29.85 -3.30 -3.78
CA ALA A 98 30.59 -4.45 -4.27
C ALA A 98 29.76 -5.76 -4.25
N GLU A 99 28.80 -5.88 -3.34
CA GLU A 99 27.83 -6.99 -3.38
C GLU A 99 26.88 -6.86 -4.58
N LEU A 100 26.34 -5.67 -4.81
CA LEU A 100 25.43 -5.41 -5.94
C LEU A 100 26.09 -5.70 -7.28
N GLU A 101 27.34 -5.26 -7.47
CA GLU A 101 28.13 -5.52 -8.70
C GLU A 101 28.44 -7.01 -8.93
N SER A 102 28.35 -7.85 -7.89
CA SER A 102 28.56 -9.30 -8.00
C SER A 102 27.29 -10.09 -8.36
N ILE A 103 26.12 -9.44 -8.42
CA ILE A 103 24.87 -10.07 -8.80
C ILE A 103 24.91 -10.39 -10.30
N PRO A 104 24.67 -11.65 -10.72
CA PRO A 104 24.68 -12.01 -12.13
C PRO A 104 23.62 -11.26 -12.94
N GLU A 105 23.88 -11.10 -14.23
CA GLU A 105 22.87 -10.59 -15.17
C GLU A 105 21.55 -11.38 -15.03
N ASN A 106 20.42 -10.68 -15.07
CA ASN A 106 19.06 -11.23 -14.90
C ASN A 106 18.73 -11.79 -13.50
N HIS A 107 19.55 -11.53 -12.49
CA HIS A 107 19.23 -11.86 -11.09
C HIS A 107 18.93 -10.59 -10.30
N CYS A 108 18.13 -10.75 -9.24
CA CYS A 108 17.97 -9.72 -8.23
C CYS A 108 18.82 -10.04 -6.99
N GLY A 109 19.14 -9.01 -6.21
CA GLY A 109 19.68 -9.20 -4.85
C GLY A 109 18.57 -9.58 -3.88
N MET A 110 18.93 -10.24 -2.77
CA MET A 110 18.00 -10.62 -1.72
C MET A 110 18.57 -10.24 -0.35
N LEU A 111 17.95 -9.25 0.26
CA LEU A 111 18.28 -8.77 1.61
C LEU A 111 17.50 -9.59 2.64
N GLN A 112 18.21 -10.29 3.53
CA GLN A 112 17.57 -11.07 4.59
C GLN A 112 17.04 -10.15 5.69
N TRP A 113 15.80 -10.38 6.12
CA TRP A 113 15.18 -9.67 7.23
C TRP A 113 15.79 -10.08 8.57
N ARG A 114 16.02 -9.09 9.44
CA ARG A 114 16.45 -9.26 10.83
C ARG A 114 15.54 -8.42 11.72
N THR A 115 14.69 -9.07 12.49
CA THR A 115 13.72 -8.40 13.37
C THR A 115 14.45 -7.82 14.58
N PHE A 116 14.15 -6.57 14.92
CA PHE A 116 14.63 -5.90 16.12
C PHE A 116 13.48 -5.74 17.12
N VAL A 117 13.77 -6.08 18.37
CA VAL A 117 12.80 -6.19 19.47
C VAL A 117 12.99 -5.00 20.41
N PRO A 118 11.91 -4.29 20.81
CA PRO A 118 12.00 -3.17 21.73
C PRO A 118 12.37 -3.63 23.15
N LEU A 119 13.11 -2.81 23.89
CA LEU A 119 13.56 -3.06 25.25
C LEU A 119 12.82 -2.25 26.32
N SER A 120 12.20 -1.13 25.93
CA SER A 120 11.40 -0.25 26.78
C SER A 120 10.22 0.37 25.99
N VAL A 121 9.20 0.80 26.73
CA VAL A 121 8.09 1.63 26.25
C VAL A 121 8.51 3.09 25.99
N ASP A 122 9.69 3.49 26.44
CA ASP A 122 10.17 4.88 26.48
C ASP A 122 10.68 5.42 25.13
N TYR A 123 10.34 4.77 24.00
CA TYR A 123 10.85 5.10 22.65
C TYR A 123 10.88 6.60 22.37
N ALA A 124 9.76 7.31 22.58
CA ALA A 124 9.62 8.73 22.27
C ALA A 124 10.49 9.67 23.15
N SER A 125 10.89 9.19 24.33
CA SER A 125 11.72 9.97 25.26
C SER A 125 13.21 9.91 24.93
N LEU A 126 13.64 8.89 24.17
CA LEU A 126 15.03 8.66 23.81
C LEU A 126 15.45 9.55 22.63
N GLU A 127 16.64 10.14 22.71
CA GLU A 127 17.22 10.90 21.59
C GLU A 127 17.64 9.98 20.44
N ASN A 128 18.22 8.83 20.78
CA ASN A 128 18.63 7.79 19.85
C ASN A 128 17.88 6.49 20.17
N PRO A 129 16.60 6.38 19.77
CA PRO A 129 15.78 5.24 20.14
C PRO A 129 16.27 3.93 19.49
N LEU A 130 16.85 3.98 18.28
CA LEU A 130 17.30 2.75 17.59
C LEU A 130 18.47 2.08 18.30
N TRP A 131 19.49 2.85 18.69
CA TRP A 131 20.66 2.30 19.37
C TRP A 131 20.33 1.79 20.79
N HIS A 132 19.53 2.57 21.53
CA HIS A 132 19.27 2.30 22.94
C HIS A 132 18.12 1.32 23.17
N ASN A 133 17.07 1.37 22.36
CA ASN A 133 15.82 0.65 22.64
C ASN A 133 15.65 -0.66 21.88
N PHE A 134 16.53 -1.03 20.95
CA PHE A 134 16.33 -2.22 20.12
C PHE A 134 17.50 -3.19 20.15
N ARG A 135 17.18 -4.49 20.16
CA ARG A 135 18.15 -5.57 19.93
C ARG A 135 17.65 -6.54 18.90
N GLN A 136 18.58 -7.08 18.12
CA GLN A 136 18.24 -8.05 17.10
C GLN A 136 17.68 -9.31 17.77
N ARG A 137 16.66 -9.90 17.16
CA ARG A 137 16.24 -11.27 17.46
C ARG A 137 17.39 -12.24 17.18
N ALA A 138 17.65 -13.16 18.11
CA ALA A 138 18.75 -14.12 17.98
C ALA A 138 18.55 -15.07 16.80
N LYS A 139 17.29 -15.44 16.51
CA LYS A 139 16.96 -16.35 15.41
C LYS A 139 15.57 -16.09 14.84
N GLU A 140 15.49 -15.98 13.52
CA GLU A 140 14.22 -15.94 12.80
C GLU A 140 13.63 -17.35 12.67
N THR A 141 12.40 -17.54 13.15
CA THR A 141 11.65 -18.80 12.95
C THR A 141 11.32 -19.00 11.47
N THR A 142 10.93 -17.92 10.79
CA THR A 142 10.64 -17.90 9.35
C THR A 142 11.46 -16.78 8.73
N GLN A 143 12.36 -17.11 7.81
CA GLN A 143 13.19 -16.11 7.13
C GLN A 143 12.38 -15.44 6.00
N PHE A 144 12.17 -14.14 6.14
CA PHE A 144 11.69 -13.27 5.05
C PHE A 144 12.84 -12.51 4.43
N SER A 145 12.60 -11.92 3.26
CA SER A 145 13.59 -11.13 2.55
C SER A 145 12.94 -10.07 1.67
N LYS A 146 13.71 -9.06 1.27
CA LYS A 146 13.33 -8.05 0.29
C LYS A 146 14.21 -8.17 -0.94
N VAL A 147 13.64 -7.87 -2.10
CA VAL A 147 14.37 -7.88 -3.37
C VAL A 147 15.13 -6.57 -3.57
N VAL A 148 16.35 -6.66 -4.12
CA VAL A 148 17.10 -5.52 -4.68
C VAL A 148 17.15 -5.68 -6.19
N ILE A 149 16.78 -4.65 -6.92
CA ILE A 149 16.41 -4.76 -8.33
C ILE A 149 17.49 -4.10 -9.18
N PRO A 150 18.14 -4.83 -10.10
CA PRO A 150 18.94 -4.18 -11.14
C PRO A 150 18.01 -3.40 -12.06
N ALA A 151 18.41 -2.18 -12.40
CA ALA A 151 17.61 -1.28 -13.19
C ALA A 151 17.17 -1.85 -14.54
N ALA A 152 18.02 -2.68 -15.17
CA ALA A 152 17.70 -3.39 -16.41
C ALA A 152 16.45 -4.29 -16.34
N LEU A 153 16.05 -4.72 -15.13
CA LEU A 153 14.87 -5.57 -14.93
C LEU A 153 13.62 -4.79 -14.50
N ALA A 154 13.74 -3.49 -14.21
CA ALA A 154 12.65 -2.68 -13.65
C ALA A 154 11.46 -2.48 -14.61
N THR A 155 11.73 -2.27 -15.90
CA THR A 155 10.71 -1.86 -16.90
C THR A 155 9.67 -2.94 -17.19
N ASN A 156 10.11 -4.19 -17.36
CA ASN A 156 9.25 -5.31 -17.78
C ASN A 156 8.80 -6.21 -16.62
N SER A 157 8.94 -5.72 -15.39
CA SER A 157 8.64 -6.49 -14.19
C SER A 157 7.57 -5.83 -13.33
N LYS A 158 7.07 -6.59 -12.35
CA LYS A 158 6.12 -6.19 -11.32
C LYS A 158 6.70 -6.55 -9.96
N LEU A 159 6.62 -5.63 -9.01
CA LEU A 159 7.03 -5.88 -7.65
C LEU A 159 5.90 -6.59 -6.90
N SER A 160 6.18 -7.71 -6.24
CA SER A 160 5.17 -8.40 -5.44
C SER A 160 4.77 -7.57 -4.22
N PRO A 161 3.58 -7.80 -3.62
CA PRO A 161 3.22 -7.24 -2.32
C PRO A 161 4.34 -7.48 -1.28
N GLY A 162 4.59 -6.48 -0.43
CA GLY A 162 5.68 -6.52 0.56
C GLY A 162 7.09 -6.48 -0.03
N ASN A 163 7.26 -6.21 -1.33
CA ASN A 163 8.57 -6.10 -2.00
C ASN A 163 9.46 -7.36 -1.88
N HIS A 164 8.87 -8.54 -1.69
CA HIS A 164 9.60 -9.79 -1.48
C HIS A 164 10.22 -10.37 -2.76
N HIS A 165 9.56 -10.18 -3.90
CA HIS A 165 9.95 -10.75 -5.18
C HIS A 165 9.73 -9.78 -6.33
N LEU A 166 10.60 -9.86 -7.33
CA LEU A 166 10.36 -9.28 -8.63
C LEU A 166 9.76 -10.35 -9.56
N LEU A 167 8.67 -10.01 -10.23
CA LEU A 167 7.94 -10.90 -11.13
C LEU A 167 8.06 -10.38 -12.55
N THR A 168 8.30 -11.28 -13.50
CA THR A 168 8.16 -11.03 -14.94
C THR A 168 6.72 -10.69 -15.32
N ALA A 169 6.50 -10.16 -16.52
CA ALA A 169 5.16 -9.83 -17.04
C ALA A 169 4.19 -11.03 -17.02
N ASP A 170 4.71 -12.26 -17.20
CA ASP A 170 3.98 -13.53 -17.13
C ASP A 170 3.95 -14.15 -15.72
N ASN A 171 4.22 -13.34 -14.68
CA ASN A 171 4.15 -13.69 -13.26
C ASN A 171 5.13 -14.77 -12.79
N ARG A 172 6.22 -15.03 -13.54
CA ARG A 172 7.32 -15.87 -13.05
C ARG A 172 8.28 -15.07 -12.18
N ARG A 173 8.74 -15.67 -11.08
CA ARG A 173 9.73 -15.05 -10.19
C ARG A 173 11.08 -14.94 -10.90
N ILE A 174 11.68 -13.76 -10.80
CA ILE A 174 13.06 -13.54 -11.20
C ILE A 174 13.96 -14.17 -10.12
N PRO A 175 15.00 -14.95 -10.52
CA PRO A 175 15.93 -15.55 -9.57
C PRO A 175 16.63 -14.51 -8.69
N THR A 176 16.95 -14.91 -7.46
CA THR A 176 17.61 -14.02 -6.50
C THR A 176 18.91 -14.61 -5.96
N VAL A 177 19.86 -13.74 -5.61
CA VAL A 177 21.11 -14.09 -4.93
C VAL A 177 21.10 -13.48 -3.51
N PRO A 178 21.35 -14.27 -2.44
CA PRO A 178 21.43 -13.73 -1.09
C PRO A 178 22.61 -12.78 -0.95
N LEU A 179 22.35 -11.63 -0.33
CA LEU A 179 23.36 -10.64 0.03
C LEU A 179 23.82 -10.88 1.48
N THR A 180 25.06 -10.49 1.77
CA THR A 180 25.57 -10.40 3.15
C THR A 180 25.04 -9.16 3.86
N THR A 181 24.79 -8.08 3.12
CA THR A 181 24.00 -6.94 3.61
C THR A 181 22.61 -7.42 3.99
N THR A 182 22.15 -7.06 5.19
CA THR A 182 20.83 -7.46 5.71
C THR A 182 19.92 -6.26 5.88
N LEU A 183 18.67 -6.56 6.24
CA LEU A 183 17.65 -5.56 6.50
C LEU A 183 17.16 -5.67 7.93
N ALA A 184 17.62 -4.74 8.78
CA ALA A 184 17.11 -4.59 10.13
C ALA A 184 15.68 -4.03 10.09
N HIS A 185 14.79 -4.64 10.86
CA HIS A 185 13.36 -4.34 10.83
C HIS A 185 12.82 -4.03 12.21
N VAL A 186 12.19 -2.87 12.35
CA VAL A 186 11.63 -2.37 13.62
C VAL A 186 10.10 -2.19 13.51
N PRO A 187 9.34 -3.29 13.36
CA PRO A 187 7.90 -3.23 13.11
C PRO A 187 7.08 -2.70 14.30
N VAL A 188 7.63 -2.87 15.50
CA VAL A 188 7.00 -2.58 16.79
C VAL A 188 7.90 -1.65 17.59
N ARG A 189 7.44 -0.41 17.79
CA ARG A 189 8.27 0.66 18.37
C ARG A 189 7.69 1.25 19.64
N SER A 190 6.38 1.50 19.67
CA SER A 190 5.66 2.03 20.82
C SER A 190 4.22 1.54 20.86
N SER A 191 3.55 1.72 22.00
CA SER A 191 2.12 1.43 22.13
C SER A 191 1.30 2.27 21.16
N GLU A 192 1.61 3.57 21.06
CA GLU A 192 0.90 4.53 20.22
C GLU A 192 0.97 4.15 18.75
N GLN A 193 2.18 3.78 18.29
CA GLN A 193 2.43 3.32 16.93
C GLN A 193 1.58 2.09 16.60
N ILE A 194 1.61 1.08 17.46
CA ILE A 194 0.89 -0.17 17.22
C ILE A 194 -0.62 0.03 17.27
N VAL A 195 -1.12 0.76 18.26
CA VAL A 195 -2.55 1.04 18.40
C VAL A 195 -3.09 1.73 17.15
N ALA A 196 -2.43 2.79 16.70
CA ALA A 196 -2.87 3.50 15.49
C ALA A 196 -2.78 2.59 14.25
N LYS A 197 -1.64 1.94 14.03
CA LYS A 197 -1.37 1.08 12.86
C LYS A 197 -2.34 -0.09 12.77
N SER A 198 -2.58 -0.79 13.88
CA SER A 198 -3.41 -2.00 13.88
C SER A 198 -4.90 -1.68 13.79
N ILE A 199 -5.39 -0.66 14.51
CA ILE A 199 -6.82 -0.31 14.49
C ILE A 199 -7.22 0.29 13.14
N ILE A 200 -6.49 1.31 12.65
CA ILE A 200 -6.75 1.90 11.32
C ILE A 200 -6.59 0.82 10.24
N GLY A 201 -5.51 0.03 10.31
CA GLY A 201 -5.25 -1.05 9.36
C GLY A 201 -6.36 -2.10 9.34
N SER A 202 -6.89 -2.50 10.51
CA SER A 202 -8.00 -3.45 10.62
C SER A 202 -9.30 -2.91 10.04
N ILE A 203 -9.61 -1.63 10.23
CA ILE A 203 -10.83 -1.02 9.66
C ILE A 203 -10.70 -0.88 8.14
N LYS A 204 -9.57 -0.36 7.64
CA LYS A 204 -9.29 -0.30 6.18
C LYS A 204 -9.41 -1.68 5.54
N HIS A 205 -8.95 -2.72 6.24
CA HIS A 205 -9.07 -4.09 5.76
C HIS A 205 -10.52 -4.61 5.70
N GLN A 206 -11.38 -4.24 6.65
CA GLN A 206 -12.79 -4.64 6.66
C GLN A 206 -13.62 -4.01 5.55
N ILE A 207 -13.26 -2.80 5.10
CA ILE A 207 -14.01 -2.06 4.06
C ILE A 207 -13.51 -2.33 2.63
N THR A 208 -12.40 -3.06 2.46
CA THR A 208 -11.83 -3.35 1.14
C THR A 208 -12.62 -4.45 0.42
N TRP A 209 -13.26 -4.12 -0.71
CA TRP A 209 -14.24 -4.99 -1.41
C TRP A 209 -13.65 -6.24 -2.09
N ASN A 210 -12.38 -6.23 -2.52
CA ASN A 210 -11.72 -7.33 -3.25
C ASN A 210 -10.63 -8.05 -2.42
N ARG A 211 -10.90 -8.32 -1.15
CA ARG A 211 -9.95 -8.98 -0.25
C ARG A 211 -9.59 -10.40 -0.72
N LEU A 212 -8.29 -10.70 -0.82
CA LEU A 212 -7.79 -12.07 -0.94
C LEU A 212 -7.80 -12.77 0.43
N ASN A 213 -8.11 -14.07 0.46
CA ASN A 213 -8.07 -14.86 1.70
C ASN A 213 -6.67 -14.80 2.34
N ASN A 214 -6.61 -14.47 3.65
CA ASN A 214 -5.40 -14.31 4.47
C ASN A 214 -4.48 -13.12 4.16
N GLU A 215 -4.85 -12.21 3.26
CA GLU A 215 -4.12 -10.94 3.12
C GLU A 215 -4.22 -10.13 4.42
N GLY A 216 -3.13 -9.50 4.88
CA GLY A 216 -3.17 -8.63 6.05
C GLY A 216 -3.54 -9.28 7.41
N PHE A 217 -3.59 -10.61 7.53
CA PHE A 217 -4.05 -11.32 8.74
C PHE A 217 -3.35 -10.88 10.04
N HIS A 218 -2.06 -10.55 9.96
CA HIS A 218 -1.28 -10.07 11.10
C HIS A 218 -1.86 -8.77 11.69
N LYS A 219 -2.45 -7.89 10.86
CA LYS A 219 -3.07 -6.64 11.32
C LYS A 219 -4.33 -6.90 12.13
N GLU A 220 -5.12 -7.93 11.78
CA GLU A 220 -6.32 -8.33 12.53
C GLU A 220 -5.96 -8.89 13.90
N ILE A 221 -4.97 -9.79 13.95
CA ILE A 221 -4.44 -10.34 15.20
C ILE A 221 -3.91 -9.23 16.10
N MET A 222 -3.08 -8.33 15.56
CA MET A 222 -2.57 -7.18 16.30
C MET A 222 -3.69 -6.28 16.83
N ALA A 223 -4.73 -6.02 16.02
CA ALA A 223 -5.86 -5.21 16.45
C ALA A 223 -6.66 -5.87 17.58
N GLU A 224 -6.87 -7.19 17.53
CA GLU A 224 -7.48 -7.95 18.61
C GLU A 224 -6.65 -7.88 19.90
N THR A 225 -5.33 -8.11 19.80
CA THR A 225 -4.42 -7.96 20.94
C THR A 225 -4.52 -6.57 21.57
N VAL A 226 -4.45 -5.52 20.74
CA VAL A 226 -4.57 -4.12 21.20
C VAL A 226 -5.89 -3.87 21.93
N ARG A 227 -7.01 -4.39 21.41
CA ARG A 227 -8.33 -4.24 22.07
C ARG A 227 -8.36 -4.95 23.42
N ASN A 228 -7.81 -6.16 23.50
CA ASN A 228 -7.76 -6.94 24.76
C ASN A 228 -6.83 -6.29 25.81
N CYS A 229 -5.85 -5.52 25.36
CA CYS A 229 -4.95 -4.74 26.22
C CYS A 229 -5.46 -3.32 26.50
N ASN A 230 -6.76 -3.02 26.30
CA ASN A 230 -7.35 -1.71 26.54
C ASN A 230 -6.62 -0.55 25.82
N TYR A 231 -6.14 -0.81 24.59
CA TYR A 231 -5.43 0.18 23.76
C TYR A 231 -4.14 0.73 24.36
N ARG A 232 -3.52 0.01 25.31
CA ARG A 232 -2.23 0.38 25.90
C ARG A 232 -1.38 -0.87 26.10
N LEU A 233 -0.25 -0.92 25.41
CA LEU A 233 0.67 -2.06 25.46
C LEU A 233 1.81 -1.78 26.42
N ASP A 234 2.10 -2.75 27.29
CA ASP A 234 3.33 -2.77 28.07
C ASP A 234 4.50 -3.35 27.25
N ILE A 235 5.71 -3.35 27.83
CA ILE A 235 6.90 -3.83 27.13
C ILE A 235 6.82 -5.33 26.78
N GLN A 236 6.22 -6.17 27.63
CA GLN A 236 6.13 -7.61 27.36
C GLN A 236 5.23 -7.86 26.15
N GLN A 237 4.13 -7.12 26.05
CA GLN A 237 3.20 -7.19 24.92
C GLN A 237 3.83 -6.66 23.63
N LEU A 238 4.58 -5.55 23.69
CA LEU A 238 5.32 -5.05 22.53
C LEU A 238 6.38 -6.06 22.05
N GLN A 239 7.11 -6.68 22.98
CA GLN A 239 8.09 -7.72 22.65
C GLN A 239 7.44 -8.95 22.02
N GLU A 240 6.31 -9.41 22.57
CA GLU A 240 5.57 -10.54 21.99
C GLU A 240 5.10 -10.25 20.56
N LEU A 241 4.58 -9.04 20.31
CA LEU A 241 4.22 -8.60 18.96
C LEU A 241 5.42 -8.56 18.01
N ALA A 242 6.59 -8.14 18.49
CA ALA A 242 7.81 -8.12 17.69
C ALA A 242 8.29 -9.56 17.35
N PHE A 243 8.34 -10.46 18.33
CA PHE A 243 8.76 -11.85 18.12
C PHE A 243 7.83 -12.63 17.18
N THR A 244 6.54 -12.34 17.26
CA THR A 244 5.50 -13.00 16.45
C THR A 244 5.20 -12.26 15.14
N TYR A 245 5.89 -11.16 14.85
CA TYR A 245 5.62 -10.36 13.66
C TYR A 245 5.76 -11.19 12.39
N SER A 246 4.73 -11.12 11.52
CA SER A 246 4.62 -11.89 10.27
C SER A 246 4.68 -13.43 10.44
N GLN A 247 4.62 -13.97 11.66
CA GLN A 247 4.56 -15.40 11.90
C GLN A 247 3.11 -15.91 11.79
N ARG A 248 2.95 -17.16 11.34
CA ARG A 248 1.64 -17.82 11.34
C ARG A 248 1.29 -18.29 12.75
N PRO A 249 0.02 -18.17 13.17
CA PRO A 249 -0.43 -18.72 14.45
C PRO A 249 -0.08 -20.20 14.60
N GLY A 250 0.28 -20.61 15.82
CA GLY A 250 0.60 -22.00 16.16
C GLY A 250 2.01 -22.46 15.78
N LYS A 251 2.84 -21.63 15.15
CA LYS A 251 4.28 -21.93 15.01
C LYS A 251 5.04 -21.61 16.28
N GLU A 252 6.02 -22.44 16.60
CA GLU A 252 6.95 -22.17 17.71
C GLU A 252 7.82 -20.95 17.41
N VAL A 253 7.82 -19.98 18.32
CA VAL A 253 8.52 -18.70 18.18
C VAL A 253 9.64 -18.64 19.22
N ILE A 254 10.88 -18.51 18.73
CA ILE A 254 12.05 -18.30 19.58
C ILE A 254 12.05 -16.84 20.05
N ARG A 255 12.04 -16.65 21.37
CA ARG A 255 11.96 -15.36 22.08
C ARG A 255 13.30 -14.99 22.71
N GLU A 256 14.32 -14.99 21.88
CA GLU A 256 15.69 -14.66 22.29
C GLU A 256 16.18 -13.46 21.50
N ILE A 257 16.91 -12.58 22.17
CA ILE A 257 17.57 -11.42 21.58
C ILE A 257 19.09 -11.58 21.66
N ASP A 258 19.78 -11.09 20.64
CA ASP A 258 21.22 -10.88 20.66
C ASP A 258 21.50 -9.48 21.21
N ASN A 259 22.00 -9.41 22.44
CA ASN A 259 22.29 -8.15 23.12
C ASN A 259 23.51 -7.41 22.57
N THR A 260 24.31 -8.05 21.70
CA THR A 260 25.54 -7.48 21.13
C THR A 260 25.28 -6.69 19.85
N ILE A 261 24.15 -6.94 19.17
CA ILE A 261 23.80 -6.31 17.90
C ILE A 261 22.86 -5.12 18.13
N HIS A 262 23.37 -3.93 17.83
CA HIS A 262 22.63 -2.67 17.88
C HIS A 262 22.17 -2.24 16.49
N LEU A 263 21.12 -1.43 16.42
CA LEU A 263 20.67 -0.79 15.19
C LEU A 263 21.21 0.65 15.10
N GLY A 264 21.83 0.98 13.98
CA GLY A 264 22.45 2.27 13.75
C GLY A 264 23.72 2.46 14.58
N THR A 265 24.07 3.71 14.84
CA THR A 265 25.23 4.15 15.60
C THR A 265 24.79 4.98 16.80
N LYS A 266 25.70 5.24 17.75
CA LYS A 266 25.42 6.11 18.91
C LYS A 266 25.06 7.55 18.54
N ASN A 267 25.36 7.98 17.31
CA ASN A 267 25.13 9.34 16.84
C ASN A 267 23.82 9.49 16.05
N ASP A 268 23.06 8.40 15.85
CA ASP A 268 21.79 8.41 15.12
C ASP A 268 20.65 8.94 15.99
N CYS A 269 20.63 10.25 16.22
CA CYS A 269 19.60 10.93 16.98
C CYS A 269 18.50 11.52 16.10
N ILE A 270 17.27 11.56 16.62
CA ILE A 270 16.15 12.29 16.01
C ILE A 270 16.36 13.78 16.25
N GLN A 271 16.49 14.58 15.18
CA GLN A 271 16.71 16.02 15.28
C GLN A 271 15.39 16.78 15.38
N TYR A 272 14.35 16.36 14.66
CA TYR A 272 13.04 17.02 14.64
C TYR A 272 12.06 16.43 15.65
N ARG A 273 12.49 16.37 16.93
CA ARG A 273 11.75 15.68 17.99
C ARG A 273 10.32 16.19 18.17
N GLU A 274 10.08 17.47 17.93
CA GLU A 274 8.77 18.08 18.05
C GLU A 274 7.77 17.62 16.97
N LEU A 275 8.27 17.11 15.85
CA LEU A 275 7.44 16.52 14.78
C LEU A 275 7.35 14.99 14.89
N ALA A 276 8.30 14.36 15.59
CA ALA A 276 8.40 12.91 15.75
C ALA A 276 7.53 12.36 16.89
N VAL A 277 6.36 12.94 17.10
CA VAL A 277 5.40 12.56 18.15
C VAL A 277 4.15 11.97 17.53
N ILE A 278 3.77 10.78 18.00
CA ILE A 278 2.54 10.12 17.57
C ILE A 278 1.36 10.65 18.37
N ASN A 279 0.51 11.46 17.73
CA ASN A 279 -0.79 11.81 18.28
C ASN A 279 -1.87 10.85 17.77
N ILE A 280 -2.25 9.87 18.60
CA ILE A 280 -3.24 8.86 18.23
C ILE A 280 -4.59 9.52 17.90
N ILE A 281 -5.00 10.55 18.65
CA ILE A 281 -6.30 11.20 18.47
C ILE A 281 -6.35 11.88 17.10
N GLU A 282 -5.31 12.62 16.73
CA GLU A 282 -5.24 13.27 15.40
C GLU A 282 -5.21 12.26 14.25
N ARG A 283 -4.51 11.12 14.41
CA ARG A 283 -4.50 10.05 13.41
C ARG A 283 -5.89 9.43 13.24
N PHE A 284 -6.59 9.16 14.34
CA PHE A 284 -7.95 8.63 14.29
C PHE A 284 -8.94 9.65 13.73
N ASP A 285 -8.87 10.91 14.13
CA ASP A 285 -9.72 11.97 13.58
C ASP A 285 -9.52 12.11 12.06
N SER A 286 -8.26 12.18 11.61
CA SER A 286 -7.91 12.24 10.19
C SER A 286 -8.45 11.04 9.41
N PHE A 287 -8.31 9.82 9.96
CA PHE A 287 -8.86 8.62 9.36
C PHE A 287 -10.40 8.63 9.32
N MET A 288 -11.06 9.11 10.36
CA MET A 288 -12.52 9.23 10.40
C MET A 288 -13.03 10.26 9.39
N GLN A 289 -12.30 11.36 9.18
CA GLN A 289 -12.59 12.33 8.12
C GLN A 289 -12.40 11.72 6.72
N GLU A 290 -11.31 10.98 6.49
CA GLU A 290 -11.06 10.22 5.25
C GLU A 290 -12.24 9.28 4.94
N LEU A 291 -12.67 8.50 5.94
CA LEU A 291 -13.80 7.58 5.83
C LEU A 291 -15.13 8.31 5.58
N GLY A 292 -15.38 9.41 6.30
CA GLY A 292 -16.58 10.23 6.14
C GLY A 292 -16.69 10.81 4.72
N ASN A 293 -15.57 11.33 4.19
CA ASN A 293 -15.49 11.85 2.83
C ASN A 293 -15.73 10.76 1.79
N ALA A 294 -15.12 9.58 1.96
CA ALA A 294 -15.33 8.44 1.07
C ALA A 294 -16.80 7.97 1.07
N LEU A 295 -17.43 7.87 2.24
CA LEU A 295 -18.85 7.51 2.35
C LEU A 295 -19.77 8.57 1.74
N GLN A 296 -19.44 9.86 1.88
CA GLN A 296 -20.21 10.93 1.25
C GLN A 296 -20.13 10.86 -0.28
N GLN A 297 -18.95 10.57 -0.84
CA GLN A 297 -18.75 10.38 -2.27
C GLN A 297 -19.54 9.17 -2.80
N GLU A 298 -19.49 8.03 -2.11
CA GLU A 298 -20.26 6.84 -2.48
C GLU A 298 -21.78 7.07 -2.40
N ASN A 299 -22.26 7.79 -1.38
CA ASN A 299 -23.67 8.18 -1.29
C ASN A 299 -24.10 9.09 -2.45
N ALA A 300 -23.27 10.06 -2.84
CA ALA A 300 -23.54 10.91 -4.00
C ALA A 300 -23.59 10.07 -5.30
N HIS A 301 -22.67 9.12 -5.47
CA HIS A 301 -22.68 8.19 -6.61
C HIS A 301 -23.94 7.31 -6.61
N ALA A 302 -24.38 6.82 -5.45
CA ALA A 302 -25.60 6.02 -5.34
C ALA A 302 -26.86 6.83 -5.73
N GLN A 303 -26.95 8.09 -5.30
CA GLN A 303 -28.04 9.00 -5.69
C GLN A 303 -28.05 9.25 -7.20
N ILE A 304 -26.88 9.49 -7.81
CA ILE A 304 -26.76 9.66 -9.27
C ILE A 304 -27.20 8.37 -9.99
N LYS A 305 -26.73 7.20 -9.55
CA LYS A 305 -27.15 5.90 -10.12
C LYS A 305 -28.67 5.71 -10.03
N GLN A 306 -29.28 6.08 -8.92
CA GLN A 306 -30.73 5.99 -8.73
C GLN A 306 -31.49 6.94 -9.67
N ALA A 307 -31.02 8.19 -9.82
CA ALA A 307 -31.61 9.16 -10.75
C ALA A 307 -31.51 8.69 -12.21
N VAL A 308 -30.33 8.20 -12.62
CA VAL A 308 -30.13 7.63 -13.97
C VAL A 308 -31.02 6.42 -14.20
N ALA A 309 -31.19 5.55 -13.20
CA ALA A 309 -32.08 4.40 -13.30
C ALA A 309 -33.56 4.81 -13.47
N TYR A 310 -33.98 5.89 -12.81
CA TYR A 310 -35.33 6.45 -12.96
C TYR A 310 -35.54 7.02 -14.37
N GLU A 311 -34.65 7.89 -14.85
CA GLU A 311 -34.72 8.45 -16.20
C GLU A 311 -34.67 7.36 -17.29
N THR A 312 -33.82 6.34 -17.11
CA THR A 312 -33.74 5.21 -18.04
C THR A 312 -35.07 4.45 -18.10
N ARG A 313 -35.74 4.28 -16.96
CA ARG A 313 -37.06 3.63 -16.89
C ARG A 313 -38.14 4.45 -17.60
N ASP A 314 -38.14 5.76 -17.43
CA ASP A 314 -39.09 6.66 -18.08
C ASP A 314 -38.88 6.70 -19.61
N LEU A 315 -37.62 6.75 -20.06
CA LEU A 315 -37.27 6.66 -21.47
C LEU A 315 -37.69 5.32 -22.09
N LEU A 316 -37.48 4.20 -21.39
CA LEU A 316 -37.95 2.89 -21.84
C LEU A 316 -39.47 2.84 -21.97
N ALA A 317 -40.21 3.39 -20.99
CA ALA A 317 -41.67 3.47 -21.05
C ALA A 317 -42.16 4.31 -22.24
N ALA A 318 -41.54 5.47 -22.49
CA ALA A 318 -41.86 6.33 -23.63
C ALA A 318 -41.54 5.63 -24.98
N LEU A 319 -40.44 4.87 -25.05
CA LEU A 319 -40.08 4.09 -26.23
C LEU A 319 -41.14 3.01 -26.52
N GLU A 320 -41.57 2.27 -25.49
CA GLU A 320 -42.63 1.26 -25.63
C GLU A 320 -43.96 1.86 -26.12
N GLU A 321 -44.31 3.07 -25.66
CA GLU A 321 -45.48 3.80 -26.14
C GLU A 321 -45.34 4.18 -27.62
N LYS A 322 -44.18 4.72 -28.02
CA LYS A 322 -43.90 5.04 -29.42
C LYS A 322 -43.91 3.80 -30.31
N GLU A 323 -43.43 2.65 -29.84
CA GLU A 323 -43.54 1.39 -30.58
C GLU A 323 -44.99 0.93 -30.75
N LYS A 324 -45.86 1.17 -29.75
CA LYS A 324 -47.31 0.88 -29.87
C LYS A 324 -47.94 1.80 -30.92
N GLU A 325 -47.62 3.10 -30.91
CA GLU A 325 -48.08 4.05 -31.93
C GLU A 325 -47.65 3.64 -33.33
N ILE A 326 -46.36 3.32 -33.53
CA ILE A 326 -45.82 2.87 -34.82
C ILE A 326 -46.53 1.59 -35.30
N ARG A 327 -46.75 0.62 -34.40
CA ARG A 327 -47.52 -0.60 -34.74
C ARG A 327 -48.95 -0.28 -35.14
N PHE A 328 -49.61 0.65 -34.46
CA PHE A 328 -50.94 1.11 -34.82
C PHE A 328 -50.96 1.75 -36.21
N PHE A 329 -50.07 2.73 -36.46
CA PHE A 329 -49.95 3.38 -37.77
C PHE A 329 -49.68 2.38 -38.90
N ARG A 330 -48.77 1.40 -38.69
CA ARG A 330 -48.52 0.33 -39.66
C ARG A 330 -49.79 -0.47 -39.96
N LYS A 331 -50.55 -0.88 -38.95
CA LYS A 331 -51.83 -1.58 -39.15
C LYS A 331 -52.83 -0.73 -39.93
N THR A 332 -52.98 0.55 -39.60
CA THR A 332 -53.91 1.47 -40.29
C THR A 332 -53.49 1.72 -41.73
N ALA A 333 -52.20 1.92 -42.00
CA ALA A 333 -51.66 2.12 -43.34
C ALA A 333 -51.87 0.88 -44.22
N ILE A 334 -51.58 -0.32 -43.68
CA ILE A 334 -51.87 -1.60 -44.34
C ILE A 334 -53.37 -1.74 -44.63
N GLY A 335 -54.23 -1.44 -43.66
CA GLY A 335 -55.69 -1.47 -43.83
C GLY A 335 -56.19 -0.53 -44.94
N LYS A 336 -55.69 0.72 -44.97
CA LYS A 336 -56.02 1.69 -46.04
C LYS A 336 -55.51 1.22 -47.41
N ALA A 337 -54.31 0.66 -47.48
CA ALA A 337 -53.75 0.12 -48.73
C ALA A 337 -54.58 -1.05 -49.28
N ILE A 338 -55.01 -1.97 -48.41
CA ILE A 338 -55.90 -3.08 -48.78
C ILE A 338 -57.25 -2.56 -49.31
N SER A 339 -57.88 -1.61 -48.60
CA SER A 339 -59.15 -1.01 -49.04
C SER A 339 -59.01 -0.26 -50.37
N TYR A 340 -57.92 0.47 -50.59
CA TYR A 340 -57.63 1.16 -51.85
C TYR A 340 -57.47 0.15 -53.01
N LEU A 341 -56.74 -0.95 -52.80
CA LEU A 341 -56.58 -2.01 -53.79
C LEU A 341 -57.91 -2.74 -54.09
N ALA A 342 -58.73 -2.98 -53.08
CA ALA A 342 -60.06 -3.56 -53.23
C ALA A 342 -61.01 -2.63 -54.02
N GLY A 343 -60.99 -1.32 -53.72
CA GLY A 343 -61.75 -0.30 -54.46
C GLY A 343 -61.33 -0.17 -55.93
N LYS A 344 -60.01 -0.22 -56.22
CA LYS A 344 -59.51 -0.28 -57.61
C LYS A 344 -59.96 -1.53 -58.35
N LYS A 345 -60.01 -2.69 -57.67
CA LYS A 345 -60.53 -3.95 -58.23
C LYS A 345 -62.03 -3.88 -58.51
N PHE A 346 -62.79 -3.20 -57.64
CA PHE A 346 -64.22 -2.98 -57.81
C PHE A 346 -64.51 -2.04 -58.99
N LEU A 347 -63.80 -0.91 -59.09
CA LEU A 347 -63.93 0.04 -60.21
C LEU A 347 -63.54 -0.58 -61.57
N ARG A 348 -62.50 -1.42 -61.63
CA ARG A 348 -62.15 -2.21 -62.84
C ARG A 348 -63.24 -3.21 -63.25
N LYS A 349 -64.08 -3.67 -62.32
CA LYS A 349 -65.21 -4.57 -62.61
C LYS A 349 -66.40 -3.84 -63.22
N PHE A 350 -66.49 -2.51 -63.01
CA PHE A 350 -67.56 -1.66 -63.55
C PHE A 350 -67.17 -0.92 -64.83
N SER A 351 -65.88 -0.80 -65.19
CA SER A 351 -65.45 -0.21 -66.46
C SER A 351 -65.35 -1.22 -67.63
N ASN A 352 -65.81 -2.47 -67.43
CA ASN A 352 -65.84 -3.53 -68.44
C ASN A 352 -67.28 -3.95 -68.80
N LYS A 353 -68.23 -3.01 -68.75
CA LYS A 353 -69.58 -3.18 -69.30
C LYS A 353 -69.87 -2.09 -70.32
#